data_AF-A0A520NQJ7-F1
#
_entry.id   AF-A0A520NQJ7-F1
#
_cell.length_a   1.000
_cell.length_b   1.000
_cell.length_c   1.000
_cell.angle_alpha   90.00
_cell.angle_beta   90.00
_cell.angle_gamma   90.00
#
_symmetry.space_group_name_H-M   'P 1'
#
loop_
_entity.id
_entity.type
_entity.pdbx_description
1 polymer ?
#
loop_
_entity_poly.entity_id
_entity_poly.type
_entity_poly.pdbx_seq_one_letter_code
_entity_poly.pdbx_strand_id
1 'polypeptide(L)' 'MRRSTASTSPTGRAEISMTDTPFEKSGNSNWAQCPKCGHWFHVALALLRMTDVDLICPCCGHTFASSDAKELLEH' A
#
# COMPACT_ATOMS: atom_id res chain seq x y z
N MET A 1 -38.21 42.90 -30.42
CA MET A 1 -36.80 43.33 -30.50
C MET A 1 -36.21 43.34 -29.09
N ARG A 2 -35.09 42.60 -28.88
CA ARG A 2 -34.11 42.71 -27.77
C ARG A 2 -34.59 42.16 -26.40
N ARG A 3 -33.82 41.42 -25.62
CA ARG A 3 -32.64 40.55 -25.81
C ARG A 3 -32.57 39.74 -24.51
N SER A 4 -32.27 38.45 -24.63
CA SER A 4 -31.74 37.62 -23.55
C SER A 4 -30.51 38.28 -22.92
N THR A 5 -30.33 38.12 -21.61
CA THR A 5 -29.12 37.56 -20.96
C THR A 5 -29.29 37.65 -19.45
N ALA A 6 -29.60 36.52 -18.81
CA ALA A 6 -29.38 36.32 -17.39
C ALA A 6 -27.87 36.37 -17.14
N SER A 7 -27.44 37.30 -16.29
CA SER A 7 -26.04 37.50 -15.93
C SER A 7 -25.57 36.38 -15.02
N THR A 8 -24.68 35.57 -15.60
CA THR A 8 -23.79 34.62 -14.93
C THR A 8 -23.09 35.25 -13.73
N SER A 9 -23.22 34.63 -12.56
CA SER A 9 -22.24 34.74 -11.48
C SER A 9 -21.69 33.34 -11.23
N PRO A 10 -20.44 33.04 -11.60
CA PRO A 10 -19.84 31.77 -11.27
C PRO A 10 -19.44 31.80 -9.80
N THR A 11 -20.17 31.08 -8.96
CA THR A 11 -19.71 30.64 -7.63
C THR A 11 -18.64 29.57 -7.83
N GLY A 12 -17.49 29.95 -8.38
CA GLY A 12 -16.33 29.07 -8.56
C GLY A 12 -15.46 29.09 -7.32
N ARG A 13 -15.98 28.56 -6.20
CA ARG A 13 -15.17 28.31 -5.01
C ARG A 13 -14.14 27.27 -5.40
N ALA A 14 -12.86 27.64 -5.30
CA ALA A 14 -11.68 26.83 -5.55
C ALA A 14 -11.96 25.33 -5.41
N GLU A 15 -12.16 24.65 -6.54
CA GLU A 15 -12.09 23.20 -6.59
C GLU A 15 -10.61 22.87 -6.53
N ILE A 16 -10.11 22.72 -5.31
CA ILE A 16 -8.98 21.85 -5.05
C ILE A 16 -9.36 20.48 -5.61
N SER A 17 -9.07 20.24 -6.88
CA SER A 17 -9.00 18.90 -7.42
C SER A 17 -7.97 18.18 -6.58
N MET A 18 -8.51 17.44 -5.61
CA MET A 18 -7.86 16.41 -4.84
C MET A 18 -6.95 15.71 -5.82
N THR A 19 -5.65 15.90 -5.66
CA THR A 19 -4.67 15.07 -6.33
C THR A 19 -4.83 13.71 -5.65
N ASP A 20 -5.83 12.95 -6.11
CA ASP A 20 -5.85 11.50 -6.06
C ASP A 20 -4.59 11.08 -6.80
N THR A 21 -3.47 11.16 -6.08
CA THR A 21 -2.32 10.37 -6.39
C THR A 21 -2.87 8.97 -6.24
N PRO A 22 -3.04 8.19 -7.32
CA PRO A 22 -3.20 6.77 -7.12
C PRO A 22 -1.94 6.41 -6.35
N PHE A 23 -2.09 6.13 -5.06
CA PHE A 23 -1.12 5.33 -4.36
C PHE A 23 -1.09 4.08 -5.21
N GLU A 24 -0.18 4.02 -6.18
CA GLU A 24 0.07 2.86 -6.99
C GLU A 24 0.44 1.83 -5.96
N LYS A 25 -0.58 1.06 -5.57
CA LYS A 25 -0.46 -0.15 -4.80
C LYS A 25 0.15 -1.14 -5.77
N SER A 26 1.36 -0.84 -6.24
CA SER A 26 2.34 -1.80 -6.71
C SER A 26 2.66 -2.64 -5.49
N GLY A 27 1.71 -3.52 -5.17
CA GLY A 27 1.90 -4.61 -4.26
C GLY A 27 2.85 -5.56 -4.96
N ASN A 28 4.15 -5.23 -4.94
CA ASN A 28 5.19 -6.24 -5.05
C ASN A 28 4.84 -7.26 -3.96
N SER A 29 4.26 -8.37 -4.41
CA SER A 29 3.73 -9.42 -3.55
C SER A 29 4.92 -10.29 -3.23
N ASN A 30 5.58 -10.00 -2.12
CA ASN A 30 6.71 -10.79 -1.66
C ASN A 30 6.18 -11.89 -0.77
N TRP A 31 6.86 -13.01 -0.79
CA TRP A 31 6.51 -14.15 0.03
C TRP A 31 7.61 -14.41 1.03
N ALA A 32 7.23 -14.61 2.28
CA ALA A 32 8.13 -15.05 3.33
C ALA A 32 7.69 -16.42 3.85
N GLN A 33 8.65 -17.32 4.02
CA GLN A 33 8.43 -18.60 4.67
C GLN A 33 8.80 -18.52 6.15
N CYS A 34 7.85 -18.88 7.02
CA CYS A 34 8.10 -18.93 8.45
C CYS A 34 9.10 -20.05 8.81
N PRO A 35 10.18 -19.77 9.56
CA PRO A 35 11.17 -20.78 9.94
C PRO A 35 10.64 -21.82 10.94
N LYS A 36 9.61 -21.48 11.72
CA LYS A 36 9.00 -22.35 12.74
C LYS A 36 8.06 -23.40 12.16
N CYS A 37 7.10 -22.96 11.35
CA CYS A 37 6.03 -23.83 10.83
C CYS A 37 6.15 -24.12 9.33
N GLY A 38 7.07 -23.47 8.61
CA GLY A 38 7.23 -23.63 7.17
C GLY A 38 6.10 -23.02 6.32
N HIS A 39 5.20 -22.26 6.94
CA HIS A 39 4.07 -21.63 6.25
C HIS A 39 4.51 -20.42 5.44
N TRP A 40 4.01 -20.34 4.22
CA TRP A 40 4.23 -19.24 3.29
C TRP A 40 3.15 -18.18 3.45
N PHE A 41 3.55 -16.92 3.55
CA PHE A 41 2.61 -15.80 3.64
C PHE A 41 3.12 -14.57 2.89
N HIS A 42 2.19 -13.73 2.47
CA HIS A 42 2.52 -12.49 1.80
C HIS A 42 3.05 -11.45 2.77
N VAL A 43 4.14 -10.80 2.38
CA VAL A 43 4.76 -9.68 3.08
C VAL A 43 4.95 -8.51 2.13
N ALA A 44 4.74 -7.29 2.63
CA ALA A 44 4.97 -6.10 1.84
C ALA A 44 6.48 -5.88 1.64
N LEU A 45 6.90 -5.50 0.42
CA LEU A 45 8.32 -5.23 0.13
C LEU A 45 8.91 -4.17 1.06
N ALA A 46 8.09 -3.17 1.41
CA ALA A 46 8.49 -2.11 2.33
C ALA A 46 8.94 -2.67 3.69
N LEU A 47 8.33 -3.75 4.17
CA LEU A 47 8.74 -4.44 5.40
C LEU A 47 10.08 -5.16 5.20
N LEU A 48 10.28 -5.85 4.08
CA LEU A 48 11.56 -6.50 3.79
C LEU A 48 12.72 -5.52 3.65
N ARG A 49 12.46 -4.29 3.18
CA ARG A 49 13.46 -3.22 3.11
C ARG A 49 13.70 -2.49 4.43
N MET A 50 12.82 -2.66 5.42
CA MET A 50 13.03 -2.12 6.76
C MET A 50 13.91 -3.11 7.55
N THR A 51 15.07 -2.62 8.01
CA THR A 51 16.02 -3.44 8.79
C THR A 51 15.54 -3.72 10.22
N ASP A 52 14.52 -2.99 10.68
CA ASP A 52 13.99 -3.06 12.04
C ASP A 52 12.48 -3.37 11.99
N VAL A 53 12.12 -4.50 11.38
CA VAL A 53 10.73 -4.95 11.41
C VAL A 53 10.62 -6.45 11.64
N ASP A 54 9.80 -6.79 12.62
CA ASP A 54 9.41 -8.15 12.90
C ASP A 54 8.24 -8.57 11.99
N LEU A 55 8.41 -9.68 11.29
CA LEU A 55 7.35 -10.35 10.57
C LEU A 55 6.62 -11.29 11.52
N ILE A 56 5.29 -11.21 11.51
CA ILE A 56 4.43 -12.07 12.34
C ILE A 56 3.82 -13.13 11.44
N CYS A 57 4.09 -14.40 11.73
CA CYS A 57 3.47 -15.50 11.01
C CYS A 57 1.96 -15.58 11.35
N PRO A 58 1.04 -15.49 10.38
CA PRO A 58 -0.39 -15.59 10.64
C PRO A 58 -0.84 -17.01 11.03
N CYS A 59 -0.02 -18.04 10.77
CA CYS A 59 -0.37 -19.43 11.04
C CYS A 59 -0.01 -19.86 12.47
N CYS A 60 1.17 -19.49 12.96
CA CYS A 60 1.64 -19.89 14.30
C CYS A 60 1.79 -18.73 15.29
N GLY A 61 1.64 -17.48 14.84
CA GLY A 61 1.84 -16.28 15.66
C GLY A 61 3.31 -16.00 16.00
N HIS A 62 4.25 -16.72 15.39
CA HIS A 62 5.68 -16.51 15.65
C HIS A 62 6.15 -15.21 15.00
N THR A 63 6.75 -14.34 15.81
CA THR A 63 7.44 -13.13 15.38
C THR A 63 8.91 -13.43 15.10
N PHE A 64 9.39 -13.06 13.93
CA PHE A 64 10.79 -13.24 13.52
C PHE A 64 11.20 -12.10 12.59
N ALA A 65 12.49 -11.75 12.58
CA ALA A 65 13.01 -10.75 11.66
C ALA A 65 12.93 -11.24 10.21
N SER A 66 12.81 -10.32 9.26
CA SER A 66 12.92 -10.64 7.83
C SER A 66 14.23 -11.37 7.49
N SER A 67 15.33 -11.10 8.19
CA SER A 67 16.60 -11.81 8.06
C SER A 67 16.59 -13.26 8.58
N ASP A 68 15.69 -13.60 9.50
CA ASP A 68 15.51 -14.95 10.05
C ASP A 68 14.50 -15.78 9.24
N ALA A 69 13.90 -15.19 8.20
CA ALA A 69 13.03 -15.91 7.29
C ALA A 69 13.80 -17.06 6.63
N LYS A 70 13.16 -18.24 6.57
CA LYS A 70 13.82 -19.43 5.99
C LYS A 70 14.06 -19.26 4.48
N GLU A 71 13.12 -18.62 3.81
CA GLU A 71 13.20 -18.27 2.40
C GLU A 71 12.37 -17.01 2.15
N LEU A 72 12.87 -16.14 1.27
CA LEU A 72 12.22 -14.92 0.81
C LEU A 72 12.14 -14.96 -0.71
N LEU A 73 10.94 -14.81 -1.26
CA LEU A 73 10.72 -14.72 -2.69
C LEU A 73 10.28 -13.29 -3.04
N GLU A 74 11.18 -12.58 -3.69
CA GLU A 74 10.94 -11.24 -4.24
C GLU A 74 10.52 -11.37 -5.71
N HIS A 75 9.39 -10.77 -6.08
CA HIS A 75 8.86 -10.74 -7.46
C HIS A 75 8.81 -9.30 -8.00
#